data_AF-A0A257GWT1-F1
#
_entry.id   AF-A0A257GWT1-F1
#
_cell.length_a   1.000
_cell.length_b   1.000
_cell.length_c   1.000
_cell.angle_alpha   90.00
_cell.angle_beta   90.00
_cell.angle_gamma   90.00
#
_symmetry.space_group_name_H-M   'P 1'
#
loop_
_entity.id
_entity.type
_entity.pdbx_description
1 polymer ?
#
loop_
_entity_poly.entity_id
_entity_poly.type
_entity_poly.pdbx_seq_one_letter_code
_entity_poly.pdbx_strand_id
1 'polypeptide(L)'
;MYADGGRREVGGWGFPVGDEGSGAWLGLRAMAHTQAVEDGREPPGALSQRVRAHCGDSADALLAWCADARQFKYAQLAMLVFEAADSDPVARRLLEAAARELERLAAVLDPQGQMPVAVCGSVGKQLQMHLSEGLRNRCVAPAFDPTQGALFLALKYLETHA
;
A
#
# COMPACT_ATOMS: atom_id res chain seq x y z
N MET A 1 10.43 -17.83 -0.16
CA MET A 1 11.48 -18.84 0.10
C MET A 1 11.94 -19.31 -1.26
N TYR A 2 13.23 -19.19 -1.56
CA TYR A 2 13.79 -19.66 -2.82
C TYR A 2 13.89 -21.19 -2.81
N ALA A 3 14.14 -21.81 -3.97
CA ALA A 3 14.21 -23.26 -4.11
C ALA A 3 15.32 -23.91 -3.24
N ASP A 4 16.36 -23.14 -2.91
CA ASP A 4 17.45 -23.53 -2.00
C ASP A 4 17.09 -23.39 -0.51
N GLY A 5 15.86 -22.98 -0.19
CA GLY A 5 15.42 -22.71 1.18
C GLY A 5 15.76 -21.30 1.70
N GLY A 6 16.45 -20.48 0.91
CA GLY A 6 16.81 -19.11 1.25
C GLY A 6 15.58 -18.21 1.44
N ARG A 7 15.71 -17.18 2.27
CA ARG A 7 14.69 -16.15 2.51
C ARG A 7 15.29 -14.77 2.32
N ARG A 8 14.50 -13.88 1.73
CA ARG A 8 14.87 -12.48 1.53
C ARG A 8 13.61 -11.63 1.66
N GLU A 9 13.80 -10.45 2.24
CA GLU A 9 12.78 -9.43 2.42
C GLU A 9 13.27 -8.14 1.75
N VAL A 10 12.34 -7.37 1.17
CA VAL A 10 12.61 -6.10 0.50
C VAL A 10 11.47 -5.14 0.85
N GLY A 11 11.81 -3.91 1.19
CA GLY A 11 10.86 -2.94 1.74
C GLY A 11 10.57 -3.21 3.23
N GLY A 12 9.45 -2.70 3.74
CA GLY A 12 9.05 -2.93 5.13
C GLY A 12 9.85 -2.16 6.18
N TRP A 13 10.53 -1.07 5.78
CA TRP A 13 11.27 -0.20 6.69
C TRP A 13 10.39 0.62 7.65
N GLY A 14 9.07 0.62 7.41
CA GLY A 14 8.09 1.24 8.28
C GLY A 14 7.76 2.70 7.95
N PHE A 15 6.56 3.10 8.34
CA PHE A 15 6.07 4.47 8.30
C PHE A 15 6.92 5.43 9.17
N PRO A 16 7.14 6.70 8.75
CA PRO A 16 6.60 7.35 7.55
C PRO A 16 7.50 7.29 6.31
N VAL A 17 8.74 6.79 6.46
CA VAL A 17 9.75 6.87 5.39
C VAL A 17 9.59 5.75 4.37
N GLY A 18 9.31 4.53 4.82
CA GLY A 18 9.06 3.36 3.98
C GLY A 18 7.57 3.09 3.75
N ASP A 19 7.19 1.82 3.76
CA ASP A 19 5.84 1.32 3.50
C ASP A 19 5.29 1.74 2.12
N GLU A 20 6.15 1.75 1.11
CA GLU A 20 5.80 2.13 -0.25
C GLU A 20 4.66 1.28 -0.81
N GLY A 21 3.67 1.93 -1.42
CA GLY A 21 2.47 1.27 -1.94
C GLY A 21 1.45 0.82 -0.87
N SER A 22 1.72 1.06 0.42
CA SER A 22 0.75 0.80 1.49
C SER A 22 -0.39 1.81 1.55
N GLY A 23 -1.39 1.53 2.37
CA GLY A 23 -2.47 2.49 2.66
C GLY A 23 -1.97 3.77 3.33
N ALA A 24 -1.02 3.67 4.26
CA ALA A 24 -0.47 4.85 4.94
C ALA A 24 0.31 5.75 3.96
N TRP A 25 1.04 5.12 3.04
CA TRP A 25 1.74 5.83 1.95
C TRP A 25 0.77 6.54 1.00
N LEU A 26 -0.35 5.89 0.64
CA LEU A 26 -1.41 6.52 -0.15
C LEU A 26 -2.02 7.71 0.61
N GLY A 27 -2.29 7.55 1.91
CA GLY A 27 -2.85 8.59 2.76
C GLY A 27 -1.94 9.81 2.91
N LEU A 28 -0.63 9.62 3.11
CA LEU A 28 0.34 10.72 3.16
C LEU A 28 0.30 11.54 1.87
N ARG A 29 0.24 10.89 0.71
CA ARG A 29 0.19 11.56 -0.59
C ARG A 29 -1.14 12.24 -0.86
N ALA A 30 -2.26 11.64 -0.44
CA ALA A 30 -3.57 12.25 -0.50
C ALA A 30 -3.63 13.54 0.34
N MET A 31 -3.09 13.50 1.56
CA MET A 31 -2.99 14.67 2.44
C MET A 31 -2.06 15.74 1.84
N ALA A 32 -0.88 15.36 1.35
CA ALA A 32 0.06 16.29 0.72
C ALA A 32 -0.54 16.99 -0.51
N HIS A 33 -1.28 16.25 -1.35
CA HIS A 33 -2.02 16.84 -2.46
C HIS A 33 -3.11 17.82 -1.96
N THR A 34 -3.85 17.44 -0.92
CA THR A 34 -4.89 18.31 -0.34
C THR A 34 -4.30 19.61 0.20
N GLN A 35 -3.17 19.56 0.90
CA GLN A 35 -2.44 20.76 1.35
C GLN A 35 -1.96 21.59 0.16
N ALA A 36 -1.47 20.97 -0.92
CA ALA A 36 -1.10 21.70 -2.13
C ALA A 36 -2.30 22.41 -2.80
N VAL A 37 -3.50 21.86 -2.69
CA VAL A 37 -4.74 22.52 -3.13
C VAL A 37 -5.07 23.72 -2.23
N GLU A 38 -4.98 23.57 -0.91
CA GLU A 38 -5.22 24.68 0.04
C GLU A 38 -4.23 25.85 -0.18
N ASP A 39 -2.98 25.55 -0.56
CA ASP A 39 -1.96 26.55 -0.90
C ASP A 39 -2.13 27.15 -2.32
N GLY A 40 -3.06 26.64 -3.13
CA GLY A 40 -3.24 27.04 -4.53
C GLY A 40 -2.17 26.54 -5.51
N ARG A 41 -1.38 25.54 -5.13
CA ARG A 41 -0.31 24.93 -5.96
C ARG A 41 -0.84 23.86 -6.93
N GLU A 42 -1.99 23.27 -6.62
CA GLU A 42 -2.67 22.26 -7.44
C GLU A 42 -4.17 22.60 -7.52
N PRO A 43 -4.87 22.22 -8.61
CA PRO A 43 -6.31 22.44 -8.71
C PRO A 43 -7.07 21.49 -7.76
N PRO A 44 -8.23 21.92 -7.21
CA PRO A 44 -9.08 21.06 -6.40
C PRO A 44 -9.69 19.92 -7.23
N GLY A 45 -10.02 18.82 -6.56
CA GLY A 45 -10.59 17.62 -7.16
C GLY A 45 -11.41 16.81 -6.14
N ALA A 46 -12.02 15.73 -6.60
CA ALA A 46 -12.85 14.87 -5.75
C ALA A 46 -12.02 14.21 -4.63
N LEU A 47 -10.72 14.01 -4.81
CA LEU A 47 -9.81 13.50 -3.77
C LEU A 47 -9.62 14.54 -2.65
N SER A 48 -9.19 15.76 -2.99
CA SER A 48 -8.92 16.80 -1.98
C SER A 48 -10.19 17.20 -1.22
N GLN A 49 -11.35 17.23 -1.89
CA GLN A 49 -12.64 17.45 -1.24
C GLN A 49 -12.98 16.36 -0.21
N ARG A 50 -12.76 15.08 -0.54
CA ARG A 50 -12.99 13.95 0.39
C ARG A 50 -12.04 14.00 1.58
N VAL A 51 -10.75 14.27 1.34
CA VAL A 51 -9.75 14.38 2.42
C VAL A 51 -10.11 15.52 3.36
N ARG A 52 -10.49 16.69 2.82
CA ARG A 52 -10.96 17.85 3.60
C ARG A 52 -12.18 17.50 4.44
N ALA A 53 -13.19 16.86 3.85
CA ALA A 53 -14.37 16.42 4.56
C ALA A 53 -14.06 15.43 5.71
N HIS A 54 -13.02 14.61 5.56
CA HIS A 54 -12.62 13.63 6.58
C HIS A 54 -11.68 14.20 7.65
N CYS A 55 -10.77 15.10 7.28
CA CYS A 55 -9.65 15.52 8.14
C CYS A 55 -9.80 16.92 8.73
N GLY A 56 -10.60 17.79 8.10
CA GLY A 56 -10.80 19.17 8.52
C GLY A 56 -11.04 20.11 7.35
N ASP A 57 -11.88 21.12 7.57
CA ASP A 57 -12.35 22.09 6.59
C ASP A 57 -11.63 23.44 6.65
N SER A 58 -10.42 23.46 7.22
CA SER A 58 -9.52 24.61 7.23
C SER A 58 -8.07 24.14 7.24
N ALA A 59 -7.13 25.02 6.85
CA ALA A 59 -5.71 24.74 6.89
C ALA A 59 -5.25 24.36 8.31
N ASP A 60 -5.72 25.07 9.34
CA ASP A 60 -5.40 24.79 10.75
C ASP A 60 -5.92 23.41 11.19
N ALA A 61 -7.12 23.03 10.76
CA ALA A 61 -7.69 21.72 11.07
C ALA A 61 -6.88 20.58 10.41
N LEU A 62 -6.48 20.76 9.14
CA LEU A 62 -5.62 19.79 8.43
C LEU A 62 -4.24 19.67 9.10
N LEU A 63 -3.64 20.78 9.53
CA LEU A 63 -2.37 20.78 10.26
C LEU A 63 -2.50 20.06 11.60
N ALA A 64 -3.54 20.34 12.37
CA ALA A 64 -3.81 19.67 13.64
C ALA A 64 -4.03 18.17 13.45
N TRP A 65 -4.77 17.78 12.40
CA TRP A 65 -4.96 16.37 12.05
C TRP A 65 -3.62 15.69 11.73
N CYS A 66 -2.76 16.32 10.93
CA CYS A 66 -1.44 15.77 10.58
C CYS A 66 -0.53 15.61 11.82
N ALA A 67 -0.59 16.55 12.76
CA ALA A 67 0.22 16.51 13.98
C ALA A 67 -0.17 15.34 14.90
N ASP A 68 -1.45 14.96 14.92
CA ASP A 68 -1.95 13.83 15.71
C ASP A 68 -1.90 12.49 14.95
N ALA A 69 -1.99 12.53 13.62
CA ALA A 69 -2.10 11.35 12.79
C ALA A 69 -0.85 10.47 12.83
N ARG A 70 -1.08 9.19 13.16
CA ARG A 70 -0.09 8.10 13.02
C ARG A 70 -0.42 7.25 11.80
N GLN A 71 0.43 6.26 11.51
CA GLN A 71 0.30 5.33 10.38
C GLN A 71 -1.14 4.85 10.15
N PHE A 72 -1.86 4.44 11.21
CA PHE A 72 -3.23 3.94 11.10
C PHE A 72 -4.22 4.99 10.56
N LYS A 73 -4.16 6.24 11.06
CA LYS A 73 -5.03 7.33 10.57
C LYS A 73 -4.73 7.68 9.13
N TYR A 74 -3.45 7.71 8.74
CA TYR A 74 -3.08 7.87 7.33
C TYR A 74 -3.59 6.70 6.47
N ALA A 75 -3.49 5.47 6.95
CA ALA A 75 -3.98 4.30 6.23
C ALA A 75 -5.49 4.34 5.96
N GLN A 76 -6.28 4.96 6.84
CA GLN A 76 -7.72 5.16 6.63
C GLN A 76 -8.02 6.05 5.41
N LEU A 77 -7.14 6.99 5.08
CA LEU A 77 -7.30 7.87 3.91
C LEU A 77 -7.14 7.13 2.58
N ALA A 78 -6.55 5.94 2.57
CA ALA A 78 -6.39 5.15 1.35
C ALA A 78 -7.74 4.84 0.68
N MET A 79 -8.80 4.60 1.48
CA MET A 79 -10.14 4.35 0.95
C MET A 79 -10.65 5.54 0.11
N LEU A 80 -10.37 6.77 0.57
CA LEU A 80 -10.76 7.98 -0.16
C LEU A 80 -10.06 8.09 -1.51
N VAL A 81 -8.83 7.56 -1.63
CA VAL A 81 -8.11 7.48 -2.91
C VAL A 81 -8.80 6.50 -3.84
N PHE A 82 -9.15 5.30 -3.37
CA PHE A 82 -9.88 4.32 -4.17
C PHE A 82 -11.24 4.83 -4.64
N GLU A 83 -12.02 5.43 -3.74
CA GLU A 83 -13.34 6.00 -4.05
C GLU A 83 -13.29 7.17 -5.03
N ALA A 84 -12.17 7.88 -5.09
CA ALA A 84 -11.98 9.02 -5.98
C ALA A 84 -11.45 8.65 -7.37
N ALA A 85 -10.85 7.46 -7.52
CA ALA A 85 -10.04 7.12 -8.70
C ALA A 85 -10.81 7.16 -10.03
N ASP A 86 -12.11 6.86 -10.03
CA ASP A 86 -12.94 6.88 -11.24
C ASP A 86 -13.24 8.31 -11.73
N SER A 87 -13.23 9.29 -10.82
CA SER A 87 -13.61 10.68 -11.09
C SER A 87 -12.45 11.68 -11.00
N ASP A 88 -11.32 11.27 -10.41
CA ASP A 88 -10.20 12.15 -10.10
C ASP A 88 -8.87 11.61 -10.65
N PRO A 89 -8.24 12.32 -11.60
CA PRO A 89 -6.99 11.86 -12.20
C PRO A 89 -5.81 11.84 -11.22
N VAL A 90 -5.82 12.63 -10.15
CA VAL A 90 -4.79 12.58 -9.10
C VAL A 90 -4.90 11.28 -8.34
N ALA A 91 -6.11 10.90 -7.91
CA ALA A 91 -6.36 9.66 -7.20
C ALA A 91 -5.94 8.44 -8.03
N ARG A 92 -6.32 8.40 -9.32
CA ARG A 92 -5.89 7.35 -10.23
C ARG A 92 -4.36 7.26 -10.35
N ARG A 93 -3.66 8.39 -10.51
CA ARG A 93 -2.19 8.43 -10.54
C ARG A 93 -1.54 7.92 -9.25
N LEU A 94 -2.16 8.17 -8.09
CA LEU A 94 -1.66 7.65 -6.81
C LEU A 94 -1.80 6.13 -6.73
N LEU A 95 -2.90 5.55 -7.19
CA LEU A 95 -3.07 4.08 -7.25
C LEU A 95 -2.07 3.44 -8.21
N GLU A 96 -1.89 4.02 -9.40
CA GLU A 96 -0.87 3.57 -10.37
C GLU A 96 0.55 3.68 -9.77
N ALA A 97 0.83 4.73 -8.99
CA ALA A 97 2.12 4.88 -8.33
C ALA A 97 2.33 3.83 -7.23
N ALA A 98 1.30 3.56 -6.41
CA ALA A 98 1.36 2.50 -5.41
C ALA A 98 1.60 1.13 -6.04
N ALA A 99 0.90 0.81 -7.13
CA ALA A 99 1.10 -0.41 -7.90
C ALA A 99 2.55 -0.53 -8.42
N ARG A 100 3.12 0.55 -8.98
CA ARG A 100 4.52 0.57 -9.42
C ARG A 100 5.52 0.33 -8.29
N GLU A 101 5.26 0.81 -7.07
CA GLU A 101 6.14 0.50 -5.93
C GLU A 101 6.10 -0.99 -5.60
N LEU A 102 4.90 -1.61 -5.57
CA LEU A 102 4.78 -3.06 -5.35
C LEU A 102 5.52 -3.87 -6.43
N GLU A 103 5.45 -3.42 -7.69
CA GLU A 103 6.19 -4.05 -8.79
C GLU A 103 7.70 -3.96 -8.63
N ARG A 104 8.22 -2.83 -8.16
CA ARG A 104 9.67 -2.69 -7.88
C ARG A 104 10.10 -3.65 -6.79
N LEU A 105 9.32 -3.78 -5.71
CA LEU A 105 9.60 -4.74 -4.64
C LEU A 105 9.62 -6.17 -5.18
N ALA A 106 8.62 -6.54 -5.99
CA ALA A 106 8.53 -7.86 -6.61
C ALA A 106 9.71 -8.15 -7.56
N ALA A 107 10.12 -7.17 -8.38
CA ALA A 107 11.22 -7.31 -9.33
C ALA A 107 12.58 -7.51 -8.63
N VAL A 108 12.79 -6.92 -7.45
CA VAL A 108 14.02 -7.15 -6.68
C VAL A 108 14.06 -8.57 -6.10
N LEU A 109 12.90 -9.10 -5.69
CA LEU A 109 12.79 -10.46 -5.14
C LEU A 109 12.86 -11.54 -6.22
N ASP A 110 12.34 -11.25 -7.42
CA ASP A 110 12.26 -12.17 -8.55
C ASP A 110 12.60 -11.47 -9.89
N PRO A 111 13.89 -11.20 -10.18
CA PRO A 111 14.30 -10.46 -11.37
C PRO A 111 13.94 -11.15 -12.69
N GLN A 112 13.83 -12.48 -12.69
CA GLN A 112 13.47 -13.27 -13.87
C GLN A 112 11.95 -13.35 -14.09
N GLY A 113 11.19 -12.96 -13.08
CA GLY A 113 9.75 -12.90 -13.15
C GLY A 113 9.06 -14.26 -13.30
N GLN A 114 9.56 -15.30 -12.63
CA GLN A 114 9.09 -16.68 -12.78
C GLN A 114 8.30 -17.20 -11.58
N MET A 115 8.47 -16.61 -10.40
CA MET A 115 7.86 -17.12 -9.17
C MET A 115 6.38 -16.75 -9.07
N PRO A 116 5.52 -17.61 -8.51
CA PRO A 116 4.16 -17.22 -8.15
C PRO A 116 4.18 -16.12 -7.08
N VAL A 117 3.26 -15.15 -7.18
CA VAL A 117 3.19 -14.02 -6.24
C VAL A 117 1.84 -14.04 -5.55
N ALA A 118 1.83 -14.07 -4.21
CA ALA A 118 0.61 -13.87 -3.45
C ALA A 118 0.55 -12.42 -2.98
N VAL A 119 -0.45 -11.66 -3.44
CA VAL A 119 -0.70 -10.29 -2.97
C VAL A 119 -1.65 -10.33 -1.79
N CYS A 120 -1.15 -9.92 -0.63
CA CYS A 120 -1.87 -9.98 0.65
C CYS A 120 -2.32 -8.59 1.12
N GLY A 121 -3.28 -8.55 2.06
CA GLY A 121 -3.83 -7.31 2.61
C GLY A 121 -4.92 -6.66 1.74
N SER A 122 -5.75 -5.81 2.36
CA SER A 122 -6.88 -5.15 1.68
C SER A 122 -6.43 -4.22 0.55
N VAL A 123 -5.46 -3.36 0.82
CA VAL A 123 -4.89 -2.42 -0.18
C VAL A 123 -4.25 -3.18 -1.33
N GLY A 124 -3.42 -4.19 -1.03
CA GLY A 124 -2.77 -5.00 -2.06
C GLY A 124 -3.79 -5.67 -2.99
N LYS A 125 -4.87 -6.26 -2.43
CA LYS A 125 -5.96 -6.86 -3.22
C LYS A 125 -6.63 -5.85 -4.15
N GLN A 126 -6.89 -4.63 -3.68
CA GLN A 126 -7.47 -3.57 -4.52
C GLN A 126 -6.50 -3.08 -5.59
N LEU A 127 -5.19 -3.04 -5.30
CA LEU A 127 -4.17 -2.63 -6.28
C LEU A 127 -3.90 -3.66 -7.38
N GLN A 128 -4.36 -4.92 -7.25
CA GLN A 128 -4.07 -5.96 -8.25
C GLN A 128 -4.49 -5.58 -9.68
N MET A 129 -5.59 -4.84 -9.84
CA MET A 129 -6.05 -4.37 -11.14
C MET A 129 -5.14 -3.30 -11.77
N HIS A 130 -4.35 -2.62 -10.94
CA HIS A 130 -3.40 -1.58 -11.36
C HIS A 130 -1.99 -2.14 -11.62
N LEU A 131 -1.72 -3.40 -11.29
CA LEU A 131 -0.47 -4.07 -11.63
C LEU A 131 -0.40 -4.33 -13.14
N SER A 132 0.82 -4.31 -13.68
CA SER A 132 1.15 -4.75 -15.02
C SER A 132 0.66 -6.17 -15.26
N GLU A 133 0.35 -6.45 -16.52
CA GLU A 133 -0.14 -7.76 -16.93
C GLU A 133 0.83 -8.89 -16.55
N GLY A 134 2.14 -8.66 -16.66
CA GLY A 134 3.16 -9.66 -16.31
C GLY A 134 3.12 -10.08 -14.83
N LEU A 135 3.04 -9.13 -13.90
CA LEU A 135 2.95 -9.46 -12.48
C LEU A 135 1.55 -9.97 -12.11
N ARG A 136 0.51 -9.38 -12.67
CA ARG A 136 -0.88 -9.78 -12.43
C ARG A 136 -1.16 -11.22 -12.88
N ASN A 137 -0.62 -11.67 -14.01
CA ASN A 137 -0.78 -13.04 -14.50
C ASN A 137 -0.09 -14.09 -13.62
N ARG A 138 0.84 -13.67 -12.76
CA ARG A 138 1.52 -14.52 -11.77
C ARG A 138 0.92 -14.41 -10.38
N CYS A 139 -0.08 -13.54 -10.20
CA CYS A 139 -0.75 -13.39 -8.93
C CYS A 139 -1.60 -14.65 -8.67
N VAL A 140 -1.33 -15.31 -7.54
CA VAL A 140 -2.06 -16.49 -7.08
C VAL A 140 -2.73 -16.19 -5.75
N ALA A 141 -3.83 -16.91 -5.45
CA ALA A 141 -4.40 -16.86 -4.11
C ALA A 141 -3.39 -17.43 -3.10
N PRO A 142 -3.22 -16.82 -1.91
CA PRO A 142 -2.42 -17.42 -0.86
C PRO A 142 -3.04 -18.77 -0.47
N ALA A 143 -2.23 -19.83 -0.47
CA ALA A 143 -2.69 -21.19 -0.17
C ALA A 143 -3.20 -21.32 1.28
N PHE A 144 -2.64 -20.52 2.19
CA PHE A 144 -2.94 -20.52 3.61
C PHE A 144 -2.93 -19.10 4.14
N ASP A 145 -3.66 -18.87 5.23
CA ASP A 145 -3.59 -17.59 5.95
C ASP A 145 -2.32 -17.49 6.83
N PRO A 146 -1.99 -16.29 7.34
CA PRO A 146 -0.81 -16.12 8.20
C PRO A 146 -0.85 -16.94 9.50
N THR A 147 -2.02 -17.26 10.04
CA THR A 147 -2.15 -18.05 11.27
C THR A 147 -1.79 -19.51 11.03
N GLN A 148 -2.20 -20.07 9.89
CA GLN A 148 -1.77 -21.39 9.44
C GLN A 148 -0.26 -21.41 9.12
N GLY A 149 0.26 -20.33 8.54
CA GLY A 149 1.71 -20.16 8.36
C GLY A 149 2.48 -20.21 9.68
N ALA A 150 1.96 -19.56 10.74
CA ALA A 150 2.54 -19.62 12.08
C ALA A 150 2.51 -21.03 12.67
N LEU A 151 1.42 -21.77 12.46
CA LEU A 151 1.32 -23.18 12.88
C LEU A 151 2.38 -24.06 12.19
N PHE A 152 2.60 -23.90 10.89
CA PHE A 152 3.64 -24.65 10.18
C PHE A 152 5.05 -24.34 10.70
N LEU A 153 5.32 -23.09 11.08
CA LEU A 153 6.59 -22.71 11.71
C LEU A 153 6.76 -23.39 13.08
N ALA A 154 5.70 -23.43 13.90
CA ALA A 154 5.72 -24.09 15.19
C ALA A 154 5.94 -25.60 15.08
N LEU A 155 5.24 -26.28 14.16
CA LEU A 155 5.40 -27.71 13.91
C LEU A 155 6.83 -28.04 13.46
N LYS A 156 7.38 -27.27 12.51
CA LYS A 156 8.76 -27.46 12.05
C LYS A 156 9.79 -27.24 13.15
N TYR A 157 9.54 -26.32 14.08
CA TYR A 157 10.40 -26.10 15.23
C TYR A 157 10.41 -27.33 16.16
N LEU A 158 9.25 -27.90 16.44
CA LEU A 158 9.13 -29.11 17.26
C LEU A 158 9.83 -30.31 16.61
N GLU A 159 9.69 -30.52 15.29
CA GLU A 159 10.34 -31.62 14.58
C GLU A 159 11.88 -31.53 14.57
N THR A 160 12.44 -30.32 14.67
CA THR A 160 13.89 -30.09 14.64
C THR A 160 14.54 -30.04 16.02
N HIS A 161 13.75 -30.00 17.09
CA HIS A 161 14.20 -29.87 18.48
C HIS A 161 13.56 -30.91 19.43
N ALA A 162 12.92 -31.94 18.88
CA ALA A 162 12.47 -33.15 19.59
C ALA A 162 13.50 -34.27 19.39
#